data_AF-A0A442EWH9-F1
#
_entry.id   AF-A0A442EWH9-F1
#
_cell.length_a   1.000
_cell.length_b   1.000
_cell.length_c   1.000
_cell.angle_alpha   90.00
_cell.angle_beta   90.00
_cell.angle_gamma   90.00
#
_symmetry.space_group_name_H-M   'P 1'
#
loop_
_entity.id
_entity.type
_entity.pdbx_description
1 polymer ?
#
loop_
_entity_poly.entity_id
_entity_poly.type
_entity_poly.pdbx_seq_one_letter_code
_entity_poly.pdbx_strand_id
1 'polypeptide(L)'
;ALTMRNLAISAIAVILVSPHEVVGPSFQMSFAATAALVGAYAGFADYRAGKTTAPPVKRSFLRFLSRKLAVGVGGAAVTSLIAGSATLLFAIWHFQRVSPLSLLANLAVMPIVSLIVMPFAVLSALAMPFGFDGPFLYVMGKGLTAMIAISAWISERSPVDAVGLISIQSVLLATIALVIATMATTWLRLAAVPFALAALLAIPHVRTPDVLISEDAHLVAMPIGGGELAVNRERSNEFTTDNWKRALKAEDIVPPETFAKDALDIADPVDLPPGSPFYCTGDLCIGRHPSGAIVALAENRDSARPACGFADLIVINDATAYNPCWDQRVLVVTKRQLARDGSAAVFFDPQSATARAAIQYAVEKPYRPWHEQRKYTREARGLPPYEKPERAKPSQPDQ
;
A
#
# COMPACT_ATOMS: atom_id res chain seq x y z
N ALA A 1 27.96 6.38 -19.28
CA ALA A 1 28.41 7.36 -18.26
C ALA A 1 27.86 7.07 -16.86
N LEU A 2 26.75 6.33 -16.71
CA LEU A 2 26.31 5.84 -15.40
C LEU A 2 27.20 4.66 -14.98
N THR A 3 27.92 4.81 -13.87
CA THR A 3 28.74 3.78 -13.25
C THR A 3 28.22 3.50 -11.85
N MET A 4 28.48 2.30 -11.31
CA MET A 4 28.14 1.97 -9.92
C MET A 4 28.73 2.96 -8.91
N ARG A 5 29.86 3.60 -9.27
CA ARG A 5 30.50 4.64 -8.48
C ARG A 5 29.63 5.90 -8.35
N ASN A 6 29.06 6.39 -9.44
CA ASN A 6 28.18 7.57 -9.40
C ASN A 6 26.93 7.27 -8.57
N LEU A 7 26.36 6.06 -8.69
CA LEU A 7 25.24 5.63 -7.88
C LEU A 7 25.57 5.61 -6.38
N ALA A 8 26.74 5.07 -6.02
CA ALA A 8 27.20 5.02 -4.63
C ALA A 8 27.42 6.42 -4.04
N ILE A 9 28.04 7.34 -4.79
CA ILE A 9 28.23 8.72 -4.37
C ILE A 9 26.89 9.40 -4.12
N SER A 10 25.92 9.24 -5.03
CA SER A 10 24.57 9.77 -4.86
C SER A 10 23.87 9.19 -3.62
N ALA A 11 24.01 7.88 -3.36
CA ALA A 11 23.42 7.24 -2.18
C ALA A 11 24.00 7.83 -0.88
N ILE A 12 25.34 7.97 -0.80
CA ILE A 12 26.02 8.56 0.36
C ILE A 12 25.54 9.99 0.60
N ALA A 13 25.45 10.81 -0.45
CA ALA A 13 24.98 12.19 -0.34
C ALA A 13 23.54 12.26 0.20
N VAL A 14 22.64 11.42 -0.30
CA VAL A 14 21.24 11.38 0.18
C VAL A 14 21.16 10.91 1.63
N ILE A 15 21.93 9.90 2.03
CA ILE A 15 21.95 9.41 3.42
C ILE A 15 22.43 10.51 4.39
N LEU A 16 23.40 11.33 3.98
CA LEU A 16 23.92 12.43 4.80
C LEU A 16 22.94 13.60 4.94
N VAL A 17 22.21 13.94 3.88
CA VAL A 17 21.27 15.08 3.88
C VAL A 17 19.92 14.71 4.48
N SER A 18 19.38 13.55 4.09
CA SER A 18 18.03 13.10 4.44
C SER A 18 18.01 11.60 4.75
N PRO A 19 18.51 11.17 5.92
CA PRO A 19 18.59 9.75 6.28
C PRO A 19 17.22 9.06 6.36
N HIS A 20 16.14 9.82 6.60
CA HIS A 20 14.78 9.29 6.67
C HIS A 20 14.25 8.83 5.29
N GLU A 21 14.74 9.41 4.19
CA GLU A 21 14.33 9.04 2.83
C GLU A 21 14.75 7.62 2.45
N VAL A 22 15.78 7.07 3.10
CA VAL A 22 16.31 5.71 2.84
C VAL A 22 15.27 4.63 3.12
N VAL A 23 14.39 4.87 4.09
CA VAL A 23 13.29 3.97 4.45
C VAL A 23 12.08 4.19 3.52
N GLY A 24 12.08 5.29 2.78
CA GLY A 24 11.00 5.68 1.89
C GLY A 24 10.93 4.82 0.62
N PRO A 25 9.70 4.58 0.11
CA PRO A 25 9.49 3.80 -1.12
C PRO A 25 10.21 4.41 -2.32
N SER A 26 10.24 5.73 -2.44
CA SER A 26 10.83 6.46 -3.56
C SER A 26 12.33 6.21 -3.70
N PHE A 27 13.07 6.28 -2.59
CA PHE A 27 14.50 6.01 -2.57
C PHE A 27 14.78 4.55 -2.95
N GLN A 28 14.10 3.61 -2.28
CA GLN A 28 14.30 2.18 -2.47
C GLN A 28 14.04 1.74 -3.90
N MET A 29 12.89 2.13 -4.48
CA MET A 29 12.56 1.78 -5.85
C MET A 29 13.52 2.40 -6.86
N SER A 30 13.86 3.69 -6.73
CA SER A 30 14.71 4.37 -7.71
C SER A 30 16.16 3.85 -7.71
N PHE A 31 16.76 3.68 -6.52
CA PHE A 31 18.11 3.15 -6.40
C PHE A 31 18.18 1.67 -6.81
N ALA A 32 17.18 0.86 -6.49
CA ALA A 32 17.09 -0.53 -6.95
C ALA A 32 17.03 -0.62 -8.48
N ALA A 33 16.16 0.17 -9.12
CA ALA A 33 16.04 0.20 -10.58
C ALA A 33 17.37 0.62 -11.24
N THR A 34 18.00 1.67 -10.71
CA THR A 34 19.24 2.21 -11.28
C THR A 34 20.41 1.23 -11.10
N ALA A 35 20.53 0.60 -9.92
CA ALA A 35 21.52 -0.45 -9.67
C ALA A 35 21.33 -1.64 -10.61
N ALA A 36 20.09 -2.10 -10.79
CA ALA A 36 19.75 -3.21 -11.67
C ALA A 36 20.11 -2.91 -13.13
N LEU A 37 19.77 -1.71 -13.62
CA LEU A 37 20.10 -1.29 -14.98
C LEU A 37 21.60 -1.19 -15.20
N VAL A 38 22.34 -0.50 -14.32
CA VAL A 38 23.79 -0.34 -14.45
C VAL A 38 24.49 -1.70 -14.38
N GLY A 39 24.11 -2.56 -13.44
CA GLY A 39 24.67 -3.91 -13.29
C GLY A 39 24.39 -4.82 -14.49
N ALA A 40 23.17 -4.79 -15.02
CA ALA A 40 22.78 -5.59 -16.18
C ALA A 40 23.47 -5.12 -17.47
N TYR A 41 23.53 -3.81 -17.72
CA TYR A 41 24.23 -3.27 -18.88
C TYR A 41 25.73 -3.50 -18.83
N ALA A 42 26.36 -3.43 -17.64
CA ALA A 42 27.76 -3.79 -17.46
C ALA A 42 28.00 -5.27 -17.82
N GLY A 43 27.18 -6.18 -17.28
CA GLY A 43 27.29 -7.61 -17.62
C GLY A 43 27.07 -7.90 -19.11
N PHE A 44 26.15 -7.18 -19.75
CA PHE A 44 25.89 -7.31 -21.19
C PHE A 44 27.05 -6.78 -22.05
N ALA A 45 27.71 -5.71 -21.61
CA ALA A 45 28.89 -5.18 -22.27
C ALA A 45 30.06 -6.18 -22.20
N ASP A 46 30.31 -6.77 -21.02
CA ASP A 46 31.35 -7.79 -20.82
C ASP A 46 31.10 -9.04 -21.68
N TYR A 47 29.84 -9.51 -21.72
CA TYR A 47 29.46 -10.65 -22.56
C TYR A 47 29.66 -10.39 -24.06
N ARG A 48 29.39 -9.15 -24.51
CA ARG A 48 29.61 -8.75 -25.91
C ARG A 48 31.08 -8.57 -26.25
N ALA A 49 31.92 -8.12 -25.30
CA ALA A 49 33.35 -7.96 -25.51
C ALA A 49 34.05 -9.29 -25.88
N GLY A 50 33.53 -10.42 -25.40
CA GLY A 50 34.02 -11.76 -25.75
C GLY A 50 33.55 -12.30 -27.11
N LYS A 51 32.66 -11.60 -27.83
CA LYS A 51 32.15 -12.02 -29.15
C LYS A 51 32.60 -11.05 -30.24
N THR A 52 33.59 -11.46 -31.04
CA THR A 52 33.99 -10.77 -32.27
C THR A 52 32.78 -10.63 -33.19
N THR A 53 32.29 -9.40 -33.32
CA THR A 53 31.10 -9.10 -34.12
C THR A 53 31.52 -9.01 -35.59
N ALA A 54 31.05 -9.93 -36.44
CA ALA A 54 31.29 -9.88 -37.88
C ALA A 54 30.74 -8.57 -38.49
N PRO A 55 31.43 -7.95 -39.48
CA PRO A 55 31.04 -6.67 -40.03
C PRO A 55 29.64 -6.74 -40.70
N PRO A 56 28.82 -5.69 -40.59
CA PRO A 56 27.46 -5.71 -41.10
C PRO A 56 27.44 -5.75 -42.63
N VAL A 57 26.83 -6.80 -43.19
CA VAL A 57 26.54 -6.92 -44.62
C VAL A 57 25.61 -5.79 -45.06
N LYS A 58 25.91 -5.12 -46.18
CA LYS A 58 25.06 -4.09 -46.81
C LYS A 58 23.64 -4.63 -46.99
N ARG A 59 22.67 -4.08 -46.27
CA ARG A 59 21.25 -4.50 -46.28
C ARG A 59 20.34 -3.33 -46.65
N SER A 60 19.26 -3.63 -47.38
CA SER A 60 18.21 -2.70 -47.82
C SER A 60 17.69 -1.79 -46.69
N PHE A 61 17.37 -0.53 -47.03
CA PHE A 61 16.90 0.53 -46.10
C PHE A 61 15.72 0.06 -45.23
N LEU A 62 14.77 -0.68 -45.80
CA LEU A 62 13.62 -1.22 -45.08
C LEU A 62 14.03 -2.22 -43.99
N ARG A 63 15.04 -3.05 -44.28
CA ARG A 63 15.58 -4.08 -43.36
C ARG A 63 16.51 -3.47 -42.31
N PHE A 64 17.13 -2.34 -42.61
CA PHE A 64 17.90 -1.53 -41.66
C PHE A 64 16.97 -0.86 -40.65
N LEU A 65 15.88 -0.25 -41.13
CA LEU A 65 14.89 0.43 -40.28
C LEU A 65 14.16 -0.55 -39.36
N SER A 66 13.69 -1.70 -39.88
CA SER A 66 13.04 -2.72 -39.06
C SER A 66 13.97 -3.32 -38.01
N ARG A 67 15.26 -3.52 -38.33
CA ARG A 67 16.25 -3.99 -37.35
C ARG A 67 16.53 -2.94 -36.27
N LYS A 68 16.64 -1.66 -36.63
CA LYS A 68 16.80 -0.58 -35.64
C LYS A 68 15.60 -0.49 -34.71
N LEU A 69 14.39 -0.58 -35.25
CA LEU A 69 13.17 -0.58 -34.46
C LEU A 69 13.12 -1.80 -33.54
N ALA A 70 13.39 -3.01 -34.04
CA ALA A 70 13.42 -4.23 -33.24
C ALA A 70 14.48 -4.18 -32.13
N VAL A 71 15.66 -3.60 -32.38
CA VAL A 71 16.70 -3.41 -31.36
C VAL A 71 16.29 -2.35 -30.33
N GLY A 72 15.64 -1.27 -30.76
CA GLY A 72 15.13 -0.23 -29.86
C GLY A 72 14.02 -0.73 -28.95
N VAL A 73 13.01 -1.40 -29.53
CA VAL A 73 11.91 -2.04 -28.80
C VAL A 73 12.42 -3.14 -27.87
N GLY A 74 13.33 -4.00 -28.36
CA GLY A 74 13.96 -5.03 -27.54
C GLY A 74 14.78 -4.45 -26.39
N GLY A 75 15.52 -3.37 -26.63
CA GLY A 75 16.24 -2.64 -25.58
C GLY A 75 15.31 -2.05 -24.52
N ALA A 76 14.24 -1.37 -24.94
CA ALA A 76 13.24 -0.80 -24.04
C ALA A 76 12.52 -1.88 -23.21
N ALA A 77 12.21 -3.02 -23.83
CA ALA A 77 11.59 -4.15 -23.14
C ALA A 77 12.54 -4.73 -22.07
N VAL A 78 13.82 -4.94 -22.40
CA VAL A 78 14.82 -5.44 -21.46
C VAL A 78 15.03 -4.46 -20.30
N THR A 79 15.17 -3.16 -20.58
CA THR A 79 15.27 -2.11 -19.54
C THR A 79 14.07 -2.12 -18.62
N SER A 80 12.85 -2.16 -19.18
CA SER A 80 11.62 -2.17 -18.41
C SER A 80 11.48 -3.43 -17.56
N LEU A 81 11.91 -4.59 -18.08
CA LEU A 81 11.91 -5.84 -17.32
C LEU A 81 12.91 -5.82 -16.17
N ILE A 82 14.13 -5.32 -16.41
CA ILE A 82 15.18 -5.22 -15.37
C ILE A 82 14.75 -4.22 -14.29
N ALA A 83 14.34 -3.02 -14.68
CA ALA A 83 13.89 -2.01 -13.74
C ALA A 83 12.64 -2.47 -12.99
N GLY A 84 11.64 -2.99 -13.71
CA GLY A 84 10.38 -3.46 -13.14
C GLY A 84 10.58 -4.62 -12.17
N SER A 85 11.39 -5.62 -12.49
CA SER A 85 11.68 -6.74 -11.57
C SER A 85 12.41 -6.29 -10.30
N ALA A 86 13.33 -5.32 -10.41
CA ALA A 86 14.04 -4.76 -9.26
C ALA A 86 13.11 -3.95 -8.34
N THR A 87 12.18 -3.18 -8.90
CA THR A 87 11.22 -2.38 -8.11
C THR A 87 10.02 -3.18 -7.63
N LEU A 88 9.70 -4.30 -8.28
CA LEU A 88 8.55 -5.14 -7.96
C LEU A 88 8.51 -5.52 -6.49
N LEU A 89 9.65 -5.94 -5.94
CA LEU A 89 9.76 -6.31 -4.53
C LEU A 89 9.28 -5.21 -3.59
N PHE A 90 9.76 -3.99 -3.82
CA PHE A 90 9.44 -2.83 -3.00
C PHE A 90 8.02 -2.33 -3.26
N ALA A 91 7.53 -2.44 -4.49
CA ALA A 91 6.15 -2.14 -4.84
C ALA A 91 5.18 -3.06 -4.10
N ILE A 92 5.49 -4.36 -3.99
CA ILE A 92 4.67 -5.28 -3.22
C ILE A 92 4.75 -4.94 -1.73
N TRP A 93 5.95 -4.75 -1.17
CA TRP A 93 6.09 -4.44 0.25
C TRP A 93 5.34 -3.18 0.70
N HIS A 94 5.43 -2.08 -0.06
CA HIS A 94 4.82 -0.81 0.35
C HIS A 94 3.35 -0.67 -0.05
N PHE A 95 2.96 -1.21 -1.21
CA PHE A 95 1.63 -0.96 -1.79
C PHE A 95 0.78 -2.21 -1.91
N GLN A 96 1.33 -3.38 -1.60
CA GLN A 96 0.68 -4.69 -1.72
C GLN A 96 0.10 -4.94 -3.13
N ARG A 97 0.75 -4.35 -4.14
CA ARG A 97 0.31 -4.39 -5.54
C ARG A 97 1.38 -4.97 -6.46
N VAL A 98 0.94 -5.74 -7.44
CA VAL A 98 1.74 -6.14 -8.62
C VAL A 98 1.02 -5.66 -9.86
N SER A 99 1.80 -5.22 -10.85
CA SER A 99 1.26 -4.94 -12.19
C SER A 99 1.91 -5.93 -13.16
N PRO A 100 1.27 -7.09 -13.40
CA PRO A 100 1.81 -8.13 -14.29
C PRO A 100 2.02 -7.60 -15.72
N LEU A 101 1.10 -6.72 -16.16
CA LEU A 101 1.11 -6.11 -17.48
C LEU A 101 1.97 -4.83 -17.56
N SER A 102 2.74 -4.48 -16.52
CA SER A 102 3.58 -3.27 -16.49
C SER A 102 4.57 -3.19 -17.65
N LEU A 103 5.15 -4.31 -18.07
CA LEU A 103 6.05 -4.35 -19.23
C LEU A 103 5.31 -3.94 -20.52
N LEU A 104 4.12 -4.50 -20.75
CA LEU A 104 3.32 -4.21 -21.93
C LEU A 104 2.81 -2.76 -21.90
N ALA A 105 2.36 -2.29 -20.74
CA ALA A 105 1.97 -0.91 -20.52
C ALA A 105 3.11 0.05 -20.83
N ASN A 106 4.29 -0.18 -20.25
CA ASN A 106 5.47 0.64 -20.48
C ASN A 106 5.88 0.63 -21.96
N LEU A 107 5.86 -0.52 -22.63
CA LEU A 107 6.25 -0.62 -24.03
C LEU A 107 5.25 0.06 -24.98
N ALA A 108 3.96 0.04 -24.65
CA ALA A 108 2.90 0.70 -25.43
C ALA A 108 2.87 2.22 -25.20
N VAL A 109 3.06 2.66 -23.95
CA VAL A 109 2.96 4.07 -23.54
C VAL A 109 4.25 4.84 -23.85
N MET A 110 5.42 4.23 -23.66
CA MET A 110 6.70 4.93 -23.78
C MET A 110 6.91 5.60 -25.15
N PRO A 111 6.58 4.99 -26.31
CA PRO A 111 6.69 5.67 -27.61
C PRO A 111 5.83 6.94 -27.70
N ILE A 112 4.59 6.88 -27.19
CA ILE A 112 3.67 8.03 -27.17
C ILE A 112 4.27 9.14 -26.29
N VAL A 113 4.73 8.77 -25.08
CA VAL A 113 5.31 9.75 -24.16
C VAL A 113 6.59 10.36 -24.72
N SER A 114 7.49 9.55 -25.29
CA SER A 114 8.80 10.02 -25.76
C SER A 114 8.75 10.78 -27.09
N LEU A 115 7.85 10.41 -28.01
CA LEU A 115 7.78 10.99 -29.35
C LEU A 115 6.76 12.13 -29.45
N ILE A 116 5.71 12.10 -28.62
CA ILE A 116 4.61 13.07 -28.68
C ILE A 116 4.57 13.91 -27.41
N VAL A 117 4.41 13.32 -26.23
CA VAL A 117 4.14 14.11 -25.02
C VAL A 117 5.34 14.98 -24.61
N MET A 118 6.52 14.39 -24.42
CA MET A 118 7.70 15.13 -23.94
C MET A 118 8.19 16.20 -24.92
N PRO A 119 8.35 15.94 -26.24
CA PRO A 119 8.83 16.97 -27.17
C PRO A 119 7.86 18.14 -27.27
N PHE A 120 6.54 17.88 -27.32
CA PHE A 120 5.55 18.95 -27.40
C PHE A 120 5.37 19.70 -26.07
N ALA A 121 5.62 19.05 -24.93
CA ALA A 121 5.72 19.75 -23.64
C ALA A 121 6.88 20.76 -23.62
N VAL A 122 8.06 20.37 -24.12
CA VAL A 122 9.21 21.27 -24.22
C VAL A 122 8.95 22.41 -25.21
N LEU A 123 8.40 22.09 -26.40
CA LEU A 123 8.04 23.11 -27.39
C LEU A 123 6.99 24.10 -26.86
N SER A 124 5.99 23.61 -26.12
CA SER A 124 5.00 24.44 -25.45
C SER A 124 5.67 25.39 -24.46
N ALA A 125 6.54 24.88 -23.58
CA ALA A 125 7.25 25.71 -22.60
C ALA A 125 8.12 26.80 -23.27
N LEU A 126 8.73 26.50 -24.41
CA LEU A 126 9.49 27.48 -25.21
C LEU A 126 8.60 28.50 -25.93
N ALA A 127 7.36 28.12 -26.29
CA ALA A 127 6.39 28.96 -26.99
C ALA A 127 5.54 29.84 -26.06
N MET A 128 5.45 29.50 -24.77
CA MET A 128 4.75 30.28 -23.73
C MET A 128 5.13 31.78 -23.71
N PRO A 129 6.41 32.20 -23.74
CA PRO A 129 6.76 33.63 -23.73
C PRO A 129 6.24 34.40 -24.95
N PHE A 130 5.88 33.70 -26.03
CA PHE A 130 5.37 34.30 -27.27
C PHE A 130 3.84 34.15 -27.41
N GLY A 131 3.17 33.47 -26.48
CA GLY A 131 1.72 33.22 -26.52
C GLY A 131 1.26 32.20 -27.58
N PHE A 132 2.16 31.37 -28.11
CA PHE A 132 1.87 30.36 -29.13
C PHE A 132 1.90 28.92 -28.58
N ASP A 133 1.64 28.74 -27.29
CA ASP A 133 1.68 27.45 -26.59
C ASP A 133 0.49 26.52 -26.91
N GLY A 134 -0.66 27.09 -27.30
CA GLY A 134 -1.91 26.39 -27.61
C GLY A 134 -1.78 25.16 -28.54
N PRO A 135 -1.20 25.26 -29.76
CA PRO A 135 -1.08 24.11 -30.65
C PRO A 135 -0.22 22.98 -30.08
N PHE A 136 0.84 23.32 -29.33
CA PHE A 136 1.71 22.32 -28.71
C PHE A 136 1.02 21.61 -27.55
N LEU A 137 0.29 22.36 -26.71
CA LEU A 137 -0.52 21.79 -25.63
C LEU A 137 -1.64 20.90 -26.17
N TYR A 138 -2.25 21.23 -27.31
CA TYR A 138 -3.27 20.39 -27.92
C TYR A 138 -2.73 19.02 -28.34
N VAL A 139 -1.58 18.98 -29.02
CA VAL A 139 -0.94 17.72 -29.42
C VAL A 139 -0.49 16.92 -28.20
N MET A 140 0.10 17.59 -27.20
CA MET A 140 0.45 16.97 -25.92
C MET A 140 -0.78 16.36 -25.24
N GLY A 141 -1.89 17.08 -25.20
CA GLY A 141 -3.16 16.64 -24.65
C GLY A 141 -3.69 15.39 -25.35
N LYS A 142 -3.65 15.32 -26.68
CA LYS A 142 -4.00 14.11 -27.44
C LYS A 142 -3.09 12.92 -27.08
N GLY A 143 -1.80 13.15 -26.90
CA GLY A 143 -0.86 12.13 -26.43
C GLY A 143 -1.22 11.59 -25.05
N LEU A 144 -1.59 12.48 -24.11
CA LEU A 144 -2.04 12.10 -22.77
C LEU A 144 -3.37 11.34 -22.81
N THR A 145 -4.33 11.77 -23.64
CA THR A 145 -5.60 11.03 -23.81
C THR A 145 -5.35 9.61 -24.32
N ALA A 146 -4.44 9.44 -25.29
CA ALA A 146 -4.07 8.12 -25.79
C ALA A 146 -3.40 7.26 -24.69
N MET A 147 -2.52 7.84 -23.88
CA MET A 147 -1.91 7.16 -22.73
C MET A 147 -2.96 6.69 -21.72
N ILE A 148 -3.93 7.55 -21.37
CA ILE A 148 -5.01 7.21 -20.43
C ILE A 148 -5.86 6.08 -21.01
N ALA A 149 -6.24 6.15 -22.28
CA ALA A 149 -7.05 5.11 -22.94
C ALA A 149 -6.35 3.75 -22.96
N ILE A 150 -5.05 3.72 -23.29
CA ILE A 150 -4.26 2.48 -23.23
C ILE A 150 -4.17 1.96 -21.80
N SER A 151 -3.93 2.84 -20.83
CA SER A 151 -3.82 2.46 -19.42
C SER A 151 -5.13 1.86 -18.89
N ALA A 152 -6.28 2.47 -19.23
CA ALA A 152 -7.60 1.96 -18.87
C ALA A 152 -7.86 0.58 -19.50
N TRP A 153 -7.56 0.43 -20.80
CA TRP A 153 -7.73 -0.83 -21.51
C TRP A 153 -6.90 -1.99 -20.92
N ILE A 154 -5.67 -1.69 -20.48
CA ILE A 154 -4.79 -2.65 -19.80
C ILE A 154 -5.31 -2.94 -18.38
N SER A 155 -5.76 -1.93 -17.65
CA SER A 155 -6.26 -2.08 -16.28
C SER A 155 -7.47 -3.01 -16.21
N GLU A 156 -8.40 -2.91 -17.17
CA GLU A 156 -9.57 -3.81 -17.26
C GLU A 156 -9.19 -5.29 -17.50
N ARG A 157 -7.99 -5.54 -18.03
CA ARG A 157 -7.52 -6.88 -18.42
C ARG A 157 -6.39 -7.40 -17.53
N SER A 158 -5.99 -6.64 -16.51
CA SER A 158 -4.97 -7.05 -15.56
C SER A 158 -5.57 -8.05 -14.56
N PRO A 159 -5.01 -9.26 -14.42
CA PRO A 159 -5.41 -10.16 -13.35
C PRO A 159 -5.07 -9.56 -11.98
N VAL A 160 -5.93 -9.82 -11.00
CA VAL A 160 -5.91 -9.37 -9.59
C VAL A 160 -4.55 -8.84 -9.12
N ASP A 161 -4.48 -7.53 -8.89
CA ASP A 161 -3.25 -6.81 -8.54
C ASP A 161 -2.81 -7.02 -7.08
N ALA A 162 -3.66 -7.60 -6.22
CA ALA A 162 -3.45 -7.71 -4.77
C ALA A 162 -2.63 -8.96 -4.40
N VAL A 163 -1.44 -8.76 -3.82
CA VAL A 163 -0.54 -9.88 -3.43
C VAL A 163 -0.63 -10.20 -1.93
N GLY A 164 -1.37 -9.39 -1.17
CA GLY A 164 -1.46 -9.47 0.28
C GLY A 164 -0.11 -9.28 0.99
N LEU A 165 -0.15 -9.24 2.32
CA LEU A 165 1.02 -8.99 3.16
C LEU A 165 2.19 -9.94 2.86
N ILE A 166 3.38 -9.38 2.65
CA ILE A 166 4.64 -10.11 2.48
C ILE A 166 5.48 -10.02 3.76
N SER A 167 6.22 -11.09 4.06
CA SER A 167 7.11 -11.15 5.22
C SER A 167 8.30 -10.21 5.04
N ILE A 168 8.68 -9.51 6.11
CA ILE A 168 9.92 -8.72 6.12
C ILE A 168 11.14 -9.58 5.77
N GLN A 169 11.13 -10.86 6.13
CA GLN A 169 12.21 -11.80 5.81
C GLN A 169 12.32 -12.01 4.29
N SER A 170 11.20 -12.16 3.58
CA SER A 170 11.18 -12.26 2.11
C SER A 170 11.78 -11.00 1.48
N VAL A 171 11.42 -9.82 1.98
CA VAL A 171 11.94 -8.55 1.46
C VAL A 171 13.43 -8.40 1.69
N LEU A 172 13.92 -8.76 2.88
CA LEU A 172 15.35 -8.76 3.18
C LEU A 172 16.12 -9.74 2.29
N LEU A 173 15.66 -10.98 2.15
CA LEU A 173 16.30 -11.99 1.32
C LEU A 173 16.33 -11.59 -0.17
N ALA A 174 15.23 -11.03 -0.69
CA ALA A 174 15.17 -10.57 -2.06
C ALA A 174 16.03 -9.32 -2.29
N THR A 175 16.14 -8.43 -1.29
CA THR A 175 17.07 -7.28 -1.35
C THR A 175 18.52 -7.75 -1.36
N ILE A 176 18.88 -8.73 -0.54
CA ILE A 176 20.23 -9.35 -0.56
C ILE A 176 20.50 -9.99 -1.92
N ALA A 177 19.55 -10.74 -2.47
CA ALA A 177 19.67 -11.32 -3.80
C ALA A 177 19.92 -10.24 -4.87
N LEU A 178 19.18 -9.13 -4.82
CA LEU A 178 19.33 -8.01 -5.73
C LEU A 178 20.72 -7.34 -5.60
N VAL A 179 21.20 -7.13 -4.37
CA VAL A 179 22.53 -6.55 -4.11
C VAL A 179 23.62 -7.45 -4.67
N ILE A 180 23.56 -8.76 -4.41
CA ILE A 180 24.52 -9.73 -4.95
C ILE A 180 24.47 -9.74 -6.48
N ALA A 181 23.28 -9.76 -7.08
CA ALA A 181 23.10 -9.80 -8.52
C ALA A 181 23.65 -8.54 -9.22
N THR A 182 23.54 -7.37 -8.59
CA THR A 182 23.96 -6.08 -9.15
C THR A 182 25.42 -5.75 -8.90
N MET A 183 25.97 -6.08 -7.73
CA MET A 183 27.34 -5.72 -7.36
C MET A 183 28.38 -6.76 -7.77
N ALA A 184 28.06 -8.06 -7.75
CA ALA A 184 29.02 -9.07 -8.17
C ALA A 184 29.26 -8.96 -9.68
N THR A 185 30.51 -9.01 -10.13
CA THR A 185 30.88 -9.02 -11.56
C THR A 185 31.27 -10.41 -12.07
N THR A 186 31.54 -11.35 -11.14
CA THR A 186 31.99 -12.72 -11.43
C THR A 186 30.85 -13.75 -11.25
N TRP A 187 31.20 -15.04 -11.31
CA TRP A 187 30.28 -16.17 -11.08
C TRP A 187 29.58 -16.14 -9.71
N LEU A 188 30.06 -15.30 -8.78
CA LEU A 188 29.38 -14.99 -7.52
C LEU A 188 27.96 -14.46 -7.69
N ARG A 189 27.57 -13.96 -8.87
CA ARG A 189 26.17 -13.62 -9.18
C ARG A 189 25.22 -14.80 -9.00
N LEU A 190 25.68 -16.04 -9.19
CA LEU A 190 24.85 -17.23 -8.96
C LEU A 190 24.48 -17.42 -7.49
N ALA A 191 25.23 -16.84 -6.55
CA ALA A 191 24.86 -16.83 -5.15
C ALA A 191 23.57 -16.04 -4.89
N ALA A 192 23.12 -15.17 -5.81
CA ALA A 192 21.81 -14.51 -5.69
C ALA A 192 20.62 -15.48 -5.82
N VAL A 193 20.78 -16.59 -6.55
CA VAL A 193 19.72 -17.57 -6.82
C VAL A 193 19.16 -18.22 -5.55
N PRO A 194 19.97 -18.78 -4.63
CA PRO A 194 19.43 -19.35 -3.39
C PRO A 194 18.72 -18.31 -2.52
N PHE A 195 19.20 -17.06 -2.45
CA PHE A 195 18.52 -16.00 -1.70
C PHE A 195 17.20 -15.60 -2.36
N ALA A 196 17.14 -15.51 -3.68
CA ALA A 196 15.90 -15.24 -4.41
C ALA A 196 14.88 -16.37 -4.21
N LEU A 197 15.31 -17.62 -4.24
CA LEU A 197 14.45 -18.78 -3.99
C LEU A 197 13.95 -18.78 -2.54
N ALA A 198 14.83 -18.55 -1.56
CA ALA A 198 14.45 -18.45 -0.15
C ALA A 198 13.45 -17.31 0.09
N ALA A 199 13.63 -16.17 -0.59
CA ALA A 199 12.68 -15.06 -0.52
C ALA A 199 11.28 -15.44 -1.01
N LEU A 200 11.20 -16.15 -2.15
CA LEU A 200 9.95 -16.65 -2.73
C LEU A 200 9.27 -17.67 -1.81
N LEU A 201 10.04 -18.60 -1.24
CA LEU A 201 9.54 -19.62 -0.32
C LEU A 201 9.07 -19.04 1.02
N ALA A 202 9.57 -17.86 1.43
CA ALA A 202 9.17 -17.20 2.66
C ALA A 202 7.86 -16.38 2.53
N ILE A 203 7.35 -16.15 1.32
CA ILE A 203 6.11 -15.37 1.08
C ILE A 203 4.88 -15.91 1.83
N PRO A 204 4.55 -17.23 1.81
CA PRO A 204 3.32 -17.73 2.42
C PRO A 204 3.33 -17.76 3.96
N HIS A 205 4.46 -17.49 4.62
CA HIS A 205 4.59 -17.63 6.07
C HIS A 205 4.14 -16.40 6.88
N VAL A 206 3.35 -15.52 6.29
CA VAL A 206 2.86 -14.31 6.97
C VAL A 206 1.53 -14.58 7.64
N ARG A 207 1.48 -14.33 8.94
CA ARG A 207 0.22 -14.27 9.68
C ARG A 207 -0.49 -12.97 9.30
N THR A 208 -1.62 -13.07 8.61
CA THR A 208 -2.50 -11.94 8.36
C THR A 208 -3.18 -11.51 9.66
N PRO A 209 -3.39 -10.20 9.88
CA PRO A 209 -4.15 -9.74 11.04
C PRO A 209 -5.62 -10.13 10.91
N ASP A 210 -6.23 -10.48 12.04
CA ASP A 210 -7.62 -10.91 12.13
C ASP A 210 -8.57 -9.71 12.23
N VAL A 211 -8.11 -8.57 12.75
CA VAL A 211 -8.88 -7.31 12.73
C VAL A 211 -7.95 -6.14 12.49
N LEU A 212 -8.38 -5.19 11.64
CA LEU A 212 -7.72 -3.92 11.40
C LEU A 212 -8.57 -2.78 11.95
N ILE A 213 -7.93 -1.89 12.71
CA ILE A 213 -8.57 -0.74 13.36
C ILE A 213 -7.89 0.54 12.87
N SER A 214 -8.68 1.49 12.38
CA SER A 214 -8.19 2.79 11.93
C SER A 214 -7.70 3.65 13.10
N GLU A 215 -6.83 4.62 12.81
CA GLU A 215 -6.28 5.53 13.82
C GLU A 215 -7.35 6.40 14.51
N ASP A 216 -8.44 6.71 13.81
CA ASP A 216 -9.55 7.53 14.32
C ASP A 216 -10.61 6.71 15.08
N ALA A 217 -10.44 5.40 15.19
CA ALA A 217 -11.39 4.44 15.77
C ALA A 217 -12.76 4.36 15.07
N HIS A 218 -12.93 5.01 13.91
CA HIS A 218 -14.20 5.04 13.19
C HIS A 218 -14.39 3.85 12.25
N LEU A 219 -13.30 3.21 11.83
CA LEU A 219 -13.33 2.13 10.87
C LEU A 219 -12.64 0.89 11.46
N VAL A 220 -13.38 -0.20 11.48
CA VAL A 220 -12.90 -1.53 11.85
C VAL A 220 -13.24 -2.45 10.70
N ALA A 221 -12.25 -3.24 10.27
CA ALA A 221 -12.40 -4.23 9.24
C ALA A 221 -11.93 -5.61 9.71
N MET A 222 -12.67 -6.63 9.30
CA MET A 222 -12.46 -8.01 9.73
C MET A 222 -12.74 -8.96 8.56
N PRO A 223 -11.80 -9.85 8.18
CA PRO A 223 -12.08 -10.87 7.18
C PRO A 223 -13.07 -11.89 7.76
N ILE A 224 -14.13 -12.20 7.01
CA ILE A 224 -15.20 -13.10 7.45
C ILE A 224 -15.17 -14.48 6.78
N GLY A 225 -14.10 -14.75 6.02
CA GLY A 225 -13.99 -15.96 5.20
C GLY A 225 -14.48 -15.71 3.78
N GLY A 226 -14.30 -16.69 2.89
CA GLY A 226 -14.76 -16.58 1.50
C GLY A 226 -14.09 -15.50 0.64
N GLY A 227 -13.06 -14.80 1.15
CA GLY A 227 -12.48 -13.64 0.49
C GLY A 227 -13.22 -12.34 0.77
N GLU A 228 -14.14 -12.31 1.73
CA GLU A 228 -14.93 -11.12 2.08
C GLU A 228 -14.31 -10.36 3.26
N LEU A 229 -14.34 -9.03 3.19
CA LEU A 229 -13.92 -8.12 4.24
C LEU A 229 -15.12 -7.36 4.79
N ALA A 230 -15.55 -7.70 6.01
CA ALA A 230 -16.62 -6.97 6.69
C ALA A 230 -16.09 -5.63 7.22
N VAL A 231 -16.86 -4.57 7.03
CA VAL A 231 -16.60 -3.23 7.60
C VAL A 231 -17.76 -2.80 8.48
N ASN A 232 -17.45 -2.01 9.52
CA ASN A 232 -18.45 -1.55 10.49
C ASN A 232 -19.34 -0.40 9.99
N ARG A 233 -19.07 0.19 8.83
CA ARG A 233 -19.80 1.37 8.29
C ARG A 233 -20.00 1.27 6.79
N GLU A 234 -21.20 1.66 6.33
CA GLU A 234 -21.54 1.69 4.91
C GLU A 234 -20.70 2.73 4.14
N ARG A 235 -20.58 3.95 4.68
CA ARG A 235 -19.70 4.99 4.12
C ARG A 235 -18.33 4.95 4.81
N SER A 236 -17.46 4.09 4.31
CA SER A 236 -16.07 4.00 4.74
C SER A 236 -15.15 4.89 3.87
N ASN A 237 -13.95 5.18 4.36
CA ASN A 237 -12.94 5.87 3.58
C ASN A 237 -12.39 4.91 2.51
N GLU A 238 -12.81 5.08 1.26
CA GLU A 238 -12.47 4.23 0.10
C GLU A 238 -10.97 3.92 0.04
N PHE A 239 -10.11 4.92 0.27
CA PHE A 239 -8.66 4.71 0.26
C PHE A 239 -8.19 3.72 1.34
N THR A 240 -8.74 3.82 2.55
CA THR A 240 -8.34 2.93 3.65
C THR A 240 -8.88 1.52 3.42
N THR A 241 -10.15 1.42 3.03
CA THR A 241 -10.81 0.14 2.77
C THR A 241 -10.15 -0.60 1.60
N ASP A 242 -9.79 0.09 0.52
CA ASP A 242 -9.06 -0.49 -0.62
C ASP A 242 -7.67 -0.99 -0.24
N ASN A 243 -6.95 -0.24 0.62
CA ASN A 243 -5.65 -0.68 1.11
C ASN A 243 -5.76 -1.96 1.93
N TRP A 244 -6.76 -2.04 2.81
CA TRP A 244 -7.00 -3.23 3.64
C TRP A 244 -7.49 -4.43 2.81
N LYS A 245 -8.39 -4.19 1.86
CA LYS A 245 -8.84 -5.18 0.87
C LYS A 245 -7.65 -5.81 0.15
N ARG A 246 -6.71 -5.00 -0.34
CA ARG A 246 -5.47 -5.47 -0.97
C ARG A 246 -4.54 -6.21 -0.01
N ALA A 247 -4.37 -5.69 1.22
CA ALA A 247 -3.48 -6.28 2.21
C ALA A 247 -3.95 -7.67 2.70
N LEU A 248 -5.27 -7.85 2.84
CA LEU A 248 -5.89 -9.10 3.30
C LEU A 248 -6.35 -10.02 2.16
N LYS A 249 -6.08 -9.66 0.90
CA LYS A 249 -6.52 -10.41 -0.30
C LYS A 249 -8.04 -10.64 -0.34
N ALA A 250 -8.82 -9.65 0.09
CA ALA A 250 -10.27 -9.72 -0.01
C ALA A 250 -10.74 -9.33 -1.42
N GLU A 251 -11.72 -10.06 -1.94
CA GLU A 251 -12.36 -9.82 -3.23
C GLU A 251 -13.51 -8.83 -3.12
N ASP A 252 -14.25 -8.88 -2.01
CA ASP A 252 -15.44 -8.05 -1.77
C ASP A 252 -15.44 -7.42 -0.38
N ILE A 253 -16.13 -6.27 -0.29
CA ILE A 253 -16.34 -5.54 0.97
C ILE A 253 -17.80 -5.69 1.35
N VAL A 254 -18.05 -6.20 2.56
CA VAL A 254 -19.40 -6.38 3.08
C VAL A 254 -19.72 -5.23 4.05
N PRO A 255 -20.68 -4.35 3.70
CA PRO A 255 -21.11 -3.28 4.59
C PRO A 255 -21.84 -3.84 5.83
N PRO A 256 -22.00 -3.06 6.91
CA PRO A 256 -22.73 -3.51 8.07
C PRO A 256 -24.22 -3.59 7.78
N GLU A 257 -24.90 -4.52 8.45
CA GLU A 257 -26.36 -4.56 8.50
C GLU A 257 -26.82 -3.66 9.66
N THR A 258 -27.58 -2.61 9.35
CA THR A 258 -28.09 -1.68 10.36
C THR A 258 -29.52 -2.01 10.73
N PHE A 259 -29.80 -2.14 12.02
CA PHE A 259 -31.13 -2.39 12.56
C PHE A 259 -31.62 -1.19 13.35
N ALA A 260 -32.94 -1.01 13.40
CA ALA A 260 -33.55 -0.02 14.28
C ALA A 260 -33.19 -0.30 15.75
N LYS A 261 -33.13 0.74 16.58
CA LYS A 261 -33.03 0.58 18.04
C LYS A 261 -34.18 -0.34 18.49
N ASP A 262 -33.83 -1.37 19.26
CA ASP A 262 -34.74 -2.40 19.78
C ASP A 262 -35.22 -3.49 18.80
N ALA A 263 -34.70 -3.54 17.56
CA ALA A 263 -35.08 -4.53 16.54
C ALA A 263 -34.10 -5.72 16.40
N LEU A 264 -33.07 -5.82 17.24
CA LEU A 264 -32.13 -6.95 17.21
C LEU A 264 -32.74 -8.13 17.97
N ASP A 265 -33.60 -8.91 17.31
CA ASP A 265 -34.05 -10.24 17.76
C ASP A 265 -32.94 -11.31 17.54
N ILE A 266 -31.66 -10.96 17.68
CA ILE A 266 -30.60 -11.97 17.78
C ILE A 266 -30.62 -12.44 19.23
N ALA A 267 -31.12 -13.65 19.44
CA ALA A 267 -31.36 -14.24 20.76
C ALA A 267 -30.14 -14.23 21.70
N ASP A 268 -28.93 -14.16 21.17
CA ASP A 268 -27.71 -13.83 21.90
C ASP A 268 -26.62 -13.47 20.87
N PRO A 269 -25.80 -12.42 21.03
CA PRO A 269 -24.62 -12.18 20.17
C PRO A 269 -23.68 -13.39 20.08
N VAL A 270 -23.76 -14.31 21.03
CA VAL A 270 -23.04 -15.58 21.09
C VAL A 270 -23.51 -16.59 20.02
N ASP A 271 -24.76 -16.47 19.56
CA ASP A 271 -25.39 -17.39 18.59
C ASP A 271 -25.10 -17.01 17.12
N LEU A 272 -24.48 -15.84 16.88
CA LEU A 272 -24.04 -15.44 15.54
C LEU A 272 -23.12 -16.52 14.94
N PRO A 273 -23.32 -16.98 13.69
CA PRO A 273 -22.41 -17.94 13.08
C PRO A 273 -20.99 -17.35 12.94
N PRO A 274 -19.92 -18.16 13.08
CA PRO A 274 -18.56 -17.70 12.79
C PRO A 274 -18.45 -17.14 11.36
N GLY A 275 -17.80 -15.99 11.20
CA GLY A 275 -17.75 -15.29 9.91
C GLY A 275 -18.99 -14.41 9.64
N SER A 276 -19.70 -13.97 10.68
CA SER A 276 -20.80 -13.04 10.51
C SER A 276 -20.28 -11.61 10.26
N PRO A 277 -20.89 -10.83 9.35
CA PRO A 277 -20.55 -9.42 9.16
C PRO A 277 -20.91 -8.58 10.40
N PHE A 278 -20.72 -7.27 10.33
CA PHE A 278 -21.08 -6.36 11.41
C PHE A 278 -22.59 -6.07 11.43
N TYR A 279 -23.22 -6.30 12.57
CA TYR A 279 -24.61 -5.95 12.88
C TYR A 279 -24.60 -4.72 13.79
N CYS A 280 -25.15 -3.61 13.32
CA CYS A 280 -25.10 -2.32 14.02
C CYS A 280 -26.49 -1.89 14.52
N THR A 281 -26.57 -1.55 15.81
CA THR A 281 -27.76 -1.01 16.47
C THR A 281 -27.44 0.23 17.29
N GLY A 282 -27.87 1.38 16.78
CA GLY A 282 -27.59 2.66 17.43
C GLY A 282 -26.09 2.90 17.59
N ASP A 283 -25.61 2.83 18.83
CA ASP A 283 -24.23 3.19 19.23
C ASP A 283 -23.33 1.97 19.49
N LEU A 284 -23.77 0.77 19.07
CA LEU A 284 -23.05 -0.49 19.22
C LEU A 284 -23.13 -1.30 17.91
N CYS A 285 -21.98 -1.78 17.43
CA CYS A 285 -21.89 -2.74 16.33
C CYS A 285 -21.17 -4.00 16.79
N ILE A 286 -21.62 -5.18 16.36
CA ILE A 286 -21.07 -6.47 16.76
C ILE A 286 -20.84 -7.33 15.51
N GLY A 287 -19.71 -8.01 15.42
CA GLY A 287 -19.42 -9.01 14.39
C GLY A 287 -18.67 -10.21 14.97
N ARG A 288 -18.69 -11.35 14.27
CA ARG A 288 -18.01 -12.57 14.72
C ARG A 288 -16.96 -13.02 13.70
N HIS A 289 -15.71 -13.06 14.12
CA HIS A 289 -14.59 -13.54 13.31
C HIS A 289 -14.73 -15.06 13.04
N PRO A 290 -14.19 -15.60 11.92
CA PRO A 290 -14.17 -17.05 11.66
C PRO A 290 -13.49 -17.89 12.75
N SER A 291 -12.59 -17.30 13.55
CA SER A 291 -12.01 -17.97 14.73
C SER A 291 -13.02 -18.18 15.87
N GLY A 292 -14.21 -17.59 15.77
CA GLY A 292 -15.24 -17.58 16.80
C GLY A 292 -15.20 -16.36 17.72
N ALA A 293 -14.16 -15.53 17.64
CA ALA A 293 -13.99 -14.33 18.46
C ALA A 293 -15.02 -13.25 18.12
N ILE A 294 -15.55 -12.57 19.14
CA ILE A 294 -16.56 -11.53 18.99
C ILE A 294 -15.92 -10.14 19.07
N VAL A 295 -16.16 -9.33 18.05
CA VAL A 295 -15.66 -7.96 17.93
C VAL A 295 -16.81 -7.00 18.10
N ALA A 296 -16.71 -6.12 19.10
CA ALA A 296 -17.67 -5.05 19.34
C ALA A 296 -17.04 -3.67 19.10
N LEU A 297 -17.82 -2.78 18.52
CA LEU A 297 -17.48 -1.37 18.34
C LEU A 297 -18.55 -0.51 19.00
N ALA A 298 -18.13 0.38 19.88
CA ALA A 298 -19.00 1.24 20.65
C ALA A 298 -18.63 2.71 20.45
N GLU A 299 -19.63 3.58 20.30
CA GLU A 299 -19.39 5.03 20.19
C GLU A 299 -18.90 5.65 21.50
N ASN A 300 -19.34 5.12 22.64
CA ASN A 300 -18.98 5.64 23.95
C ASN A 300 -18.82 4.51 24.98
N ARG A 301 -18.36 4.89 26.18
CA ARG A 301 -18.12 3.93 27.26
C ARG A 301 -19.40 3.21 27.72
N ASP A 302 -20.54 3.89 27.70
CA ASP A 302 -21.79 3.34 28.23
C ASP A 302 -22.40 2.31 27.28
N SER A 303 -22.31 2.54 25.96
CA SER A 303 -22.68 1.55 24.94
C SER A 303 -21.71 0.36 24.87
N ALA A 304 -20.47 0.53 25.34
CA ALA A 304 -19.49 -0.56 25.43
C ALA A 304 -19.72 -1.53 26.61
N ARG A 305 -20.40 -1.10 27.70
CA ARG A 305 -20.54 -1.90 28.92
C ARG A 305 -21.23 -3.27 28.70
N PRO A 306 -22.34 -3.36 27.93
CA PRO A 306 -23.00 -4.66 27.70
C PRO A 306 -22.07 -5.65 26.98
N ALA A 307 -21.20 -5.16 26.09
CA ALA A 307 -20.26 -5.99 25.33
C ALA A 307 -19.17 -6.64 26.20
N CYS A 308 -18.90 -6.12 27.40
CA CYS A 308 -17.90 -6.71 28.30
C CYS A 308 -18.23 -8.16 28.73
N GLY A 309 -19.48 -8.61 28.60
CA GLY A 309 -19.89 -9.96 28.98
C GLY A 309 -19.59 -11.04 27.93
N PHE A 310 -19.41 -10.65 26.66
CA PHE A 310 -19.34 -11.61 25.55
C PHE A 310 -18.29 -11.26 24.48
N ALA A 311 -17.80 -10.02 24.39
CA ALA A 311 -16.85 -9.62 23.36
C ALA A 311 -15.40 -9.94 23.76
N ASP A 312 -14.59 -10.39 22.79
CA ASP A 312 -13.15 -10.61 22.97
C ASP A 312 -12.34 -9.34 22.67
N LEU A 313 -12.85 -8.51 21.75
CA LEU A 313 -12.30 -7.22 21.36
C LEU A 313 -13.39 -6.15 21.41
N ILE A 314 -13.14 -5.05 22.12
CA ILE A 314 -13.99 -3.88 22.13
C ILE A 314 -13.21 -2.67 21.66
N VAL A 315 -13.68 -2.02 20.60
CA VAL A 315 -13.15 -0.76 20.11
C VAL A 315 -14.09 0.36 20.56
N ILE A 316 -13.56 1.37 21.26
CA ILE A 316 -14.34 2.50 21.76
C ILE A 316 -13.93 3.78 21.02
N ASN A 317 -14.87 4.34 20.28
CA ASN A 317 -14.71 5.56 19.48
C ASN A 317 -14.87 6.86 20.31
N ASP A 318 -14.36 6.83 21.54
CA ASP A 318 -14.34 7.97 22.45
C ASP A 318 -12.95 8.09 23.08
N ALA A 319 -12.36 9.28 22.95
CA ALA A 319 -11.05 9.59 23.50
C ALA A 319 -11.08 9.81 25.02
N THR A 320 -12.23 10.17 25.57
CA THR A 320 -12.43 10.37 27.01
C THR A 320 -12.70 9.05 27.75
N ALA A 321 -13.10 8.02 27.01
CA ALA A 321 -13.41 6.71 27.57
C ALA A 321 -12.20 6.00 28.19
N TYR A 322 -12.47 5.30 29.28
CA TYR A 322 -11.56 4.34 29.91
C TYR A 322 -12.16 2.94 29.84
N ASN A 323 -11.33 1.91 30.05
CA ASN A 323 -11.74 0.53 29.97
C ASN A 323 -12.95 0.26 30.91
N PRO A 324 -14.15 -0.07 30.36
CA PRO A 324 -15.32 -0.37 31.16
C PRO A 324 -15.34 -1.81 31.71
N CYS A 325 -14.51 -2.70 31.16
CA CYS A 325 -14.53 -4.12 31.48
C CYS A 325 -13.58 -4.46 32.63
N TRP A 326 -14.03 -5.34 33.54
CA TRP A 326 -13.21 -5.86 34.62
C TRP A 326 -12.39 -7.10 34.21
N ASP A 327 -12.88 -7.87 33.25
CA ASP A 327 -12.15 -9.02 32.73
C ASP A 327 -10.94 -8.55 31.90
N GLN A 328 -9.76 -9.09 32.23
CA GLN A 328 -8.51 -8.79 31.55
C GLN A 328 -8.33 -9.55 30.22
N ARG A 329 -9.19 -10.54 29.95
CA ARG A 329 -9.21 -11.28 28.67
C ARG A 329 -9.78 -10.43 27.54
N VAL A 330 -10.73 -9.55 27.86
CA VAL A 330 -11.34 -8.61 26.90
C VAL A 330 -10.31 -7.55 26.53
N LEU A 331 -9.92 -7.52 25.26
CA LEU A 331 -9.04 -6.49 24.73
C LEU A 331 -9.87 -5.24 24.44
N VAL A 332 -9.66 -4.17 25.22
CA VAL A 332 -10.31 -2.87 24.98
C VAL A 332 -9.34 -1.88 24.36
N VAL A 333 -9.69 -1.37 23.18
CA VAL A 333 -8.92 -0.38 22.43
C VAL A 333 -9.70 0.92 22.38
N THR A 334 -9.14 2.01 22.90
CA THR A 334 -9.80 3.33 22.87
C THR A 334 -9.24 4.24 21.80
N LYS A 335 -10.05 5.19 21.32
CA LYS A 335 -9.62 6.26 20.41
C LYS A 335 -8.41 7.02 20.92
N ARG A 336 -8.28 7.19 22.24
CA ARG A 336 -7.09 7.81 22.86
C ARG A 336 -5.82 6.98 22.65
N GLN A 337 -5.90 5.66 22.74
CA GLN A 337 -4.77 4.78 22.48
C GLN A 337 -4.39 4.83 21.00
N LEU A 338 -5.37 4.76 20.10
CA LEU A 338 -5.14 4.82 18.66
C LEU A 338 -4.56 6.18 18.22
N ALA A 339 -5.02 7.29 18.79
CA ALA A 339 -4.43 8.62 18.51
C ALA A 339 -2.95 8.72 18.92
N ARG A 340 -2.55 7.99 19.98
CA ARG A 340 -1.18 7.94 20.49
C ARG A 340 -0.31 6.98 19.67
N ASP A 341 -0.80 5.78 19.46
CA ASP A 341 0.00 4.64 19.00
C ASP A 341 -0.29 4.28 17.52
N GLY A 342 -1.19 5.03 16.87
CA GLY A 342 -1.58 4.83 15.47
C GLY A 342 -2.66 3.76 15.29
N SER A 343 -2.91 3.38 14.02
CA SER A 343 -3.77 2.25 13.67
C SER A 343 -3.30 0.95 14.33
N ALA A 344 -4.21 0.02 14.55
CA ALA A 344 -3.91 -1.25 15.21
C ALA A 344 -4.27 -2.46 14.35
N ALA A 345 -3.46 -3.50 14.46
CA ALA A 345 -3.70 -4.84 13.96
C ALA A 345 -3.90 -5.78 15.15
N VAL A 346 -4.97 -6.57 15.13
CA VAL A 346 -5.31 -7.52 16.20
C VAL A 346 -5.18 -8.93 15.65
N PHE A 347 -4.68 -9.83 16.51
CA PHE A 347 -4.48 -11.24 16.22
C PHE A 347 -5.14 -12.08 17.30
N PHE A 348 -6.12 -12.90 16.91
CA PHE A 348 -6.77 -13.88 17.77
C PHE A 348 -5.98 -15.17 17.78
N ASP A 349 -5.93 -15.86 18.93
CA ASP A 349 -5.28 -17.16 19.00
C ASP A 349 -6.09 -18.20 18.20
N PRO A 350 -5.52 -18.83 17.16
CA PRO A 350 -6.22 -19.86 16.38
C PRO A 350 -6.53 -21.12 17.20
N GLN A 351 -5.87 -21.35 18.34
CA GLN A 351 -6.07 -22.52 19.19
C GLN A 351 -7.02 -22.26 20.37
N SER A 352 -7.33 -21.00 20.67
CA SER A 352 -8.18 -20.64 21.81
C SER A 352 -8.92 -19.33 21.55
N ALA A 353 -10.24 -19.42 21.32
CA ALA A 353 -11.09 -18.24 21.21
C ALA A 353 -11.13 -17.41 22.51
N THR A 354 -10.79 -17.99 23.67
CA THR A 354 -10.83 -17.32 24.98
C THR A 354 -9.49 -16.76 25.42
N ALA A 355 -8.41 -17.01 24.66
CA ALA A 355 -7.13 -16.38 24.90
C ALA A 355 -7.21 -14.90 24.53
N ARG A 356 -6.56 -14.06 25.35
CA ARG A 356 -6.51 -12.62 25.10
C ARG A 356 -5.88 -12.34 23.73
N ALA A 357 -6.60 -11.58 22.91
CA ALA A 357 -6.11 -11.15 21.61
C ALA A 357 -4.79 -10.36 21.72
N ALA A 358 -3.85 -10.64 20.82
CA ALA A 358 -2.62 -9.88 20.70
C ALA A 358 -2.86 -8.64 19.83
N ILE A 359 -2.26 -7.51 20.18
CA ILE A 359 -2.41 -6.25 19.46
C ILE A 359 -1.04 -5.69 19.07
N GLN A 360 -0.93 -5.25 17.83
CA GLN A 360 0.22 -4.55 17.30
C GLN A 360 -0.22 -3.18 16.80
N TYR A 361 0.41 -2.13 17.32
CA TYR A 361 0.16 -0.75 16.91
C TYR A 361 1.14 -0.35 15.81
N ALA A 362 0.72 0.57 14.93
CA ALA A 362 1.57 1.09 13.85
C ALA A 362 2.75 1.94 14.34
N VAL A 363 2.63 2.56 15.52
CA VAL A 363 3.70 3.36 16.13
C VAL A 363 4.18 2.70 17.42
N GLU A 364 5.41 2.19 17.37
CA GLU A 364 6.07 1.59 18.52
C GLU A 364 6.63 2.65 19.48
N LYS A 365 6.66 2.31 20.77
CA LYS A 365 7.31 3.12 21.81
C LYS A 365 8.73 2.59 22.08
N PRO A 366 9.71 3.46 22.39
CA PRO A 366 9.58 4.91 22.57
C PRO A 366 9.37 5.65 21.25
N TYR A 367 8.64 6.78 21.30
CA TYR A 367 8.41 7.57 20.08
C TYR A 367 9.71 8.08 19.50
N ARG A 368 9.80 8.00 18.18
CA ARG A 368 10.82 8.70 17.41
C ARG A 368 10.54 10.21 17.48
N PRO A 369 11.56 11.09 17.31
CA PRO A 369 11.38 12.54 17.43
C PRO A 369 10.23 13.09 16.56
N TRP A 370 10.07 12.56 15.34
CA TRP A 370 9.00 12.94 14.41
C TRP A 370 7.64 12.27 14.68
N HIS A 371 7.47 11.56 15.81
CA HIS A 371 6.19 11.07 16.30
C HIS A 371 5.76 11.78 17.59
N GLU A 372 6.58 12.67 18.15
CA GLU A 372 6.25 13.38 19.39
C GLU A 372 4.98 14.21 19.28
N GLN A 373 4.69 14.76 18.09
CA GLN A 373 3.49 15.56 17.85
C GLN A 373 2.18 14.81 18.15
N ARG A 374 2.19 13.47 18.09
CA ARG A 374 1.02 12.63 18.40
C ARG A 374 0.55 12.83 19.84
N LYS A 375 1.43 13.15 20.78
CA LYS A 375 1.06 13.43 22.18
C LYS A 375 0.21 14.69 22.34
N TYR A 376 0.24 15.59 21.34
CA TYR A 376 -0.38 16.91 21.44
C TYR A 376 -1.76 17.00 20.79
N THR A 377 -2.25 15.94 20.12
CA THR A 377 -3.62 15.91 19.60
C THR A 377 -4.64 15.90 20.74
N ARG A 378 -5.87 16.39 20.49
CA ARG A 378 -6.92 16.47 21.51
C ARG A 378 -7.30 15.07 21.99
N GLU A 379 -7.43 14.15 21.07
CA GLU A 379 -7.76 12.75 21.28
C GLU A 379 -6.69 12.06 22.11
N ALA A 380 -5.40 12.27 21.80
CA ALA A 380 -4.31 11.72 22.59
C ALA A 380 -4.26 12.28 24.02
N ARG A 381 -4.74 13.50 24.24
CA ARG A 381 -4.90 14.11 25.56
C ARG A 381 -6.16 13.62 26.29
N GLY A 382 -7.01 12.85 25.63
CA GLY A 382 -8.29 12.37 26.18
C GLY A 382 -9.33 13.48 26.31
N LEU A 383 -9.28 14.48 25.43
CA LEU A 383 -10.27 15.56 25.37
C LEU A 383 -11.40 15.20 24.40
N PRO A 384 -12.62 15.70 24.64
CA PRO A 384 -13.74 15.50 23.71
C PRO A 384 -13.49 16.21 22.36
N PRO A 385 -14.24 15.80 21.31
CA PRO A 385 -14.22 16.48 20.00
C PRO A 385 -14.36 17.99 20.13
N TYR A 386 -13.73 18.73 19.22
CA TYR A 386 -13.84 20.19 19.23
C TYR A 386 -15.24 20.61 18.76
N GLU A 387 -16.03 21.17 19.65
CA GLU A 387 -17.29 21.83 19.29
C GLU A 387 -16.99 23.28 18.87
N LYS A 388 -17.40 23.62 17.65
CA LYS A 388 -17.27 25.01 17.17
C LYS A 388 -18.27 25.85 17.97
N PRO A 389 -17.82 26.93 18.64
CA PRO A 389 -18.75 27.78 19.38
C PRO A 389 -19.83 28.29 18.43
N GLU A 390 -21.09 28.04 18.79
CA GLU A 390 -22.24 28.45 18.01
C GLU A 390 -22.20 29.98 17.89
N ARG A 391 -22.16 30.51 16.67
CA ARG A 391 -22.22 31.96 16.46
C ARG A 391 -23.61 32.40 16.93
N ALA A 392 -23.66 33.21 17.99
CA ALA A 392 -24.89 33.82 18.46
C ALA A 392 -25.61 34.48 17.27
N LYS A 393 -26.84 34.02 16.98
CA LYS A 393 -27.69 34.65 15.97
C LYS A 393 -27.88 36.12 16.40
N PRO A 394 -27.68 37.10 15.50
CA PRO A 394 -28.00 38.48 15.83
C PRO A 394 -29.49 38.55 16.18
N SER A 395 -29.80 39.07 17.37
CA SER A 395 -31.15 39.36 17.82
C SER A 395 -31.83 40.23 16.77
N GLN A 396 -32.91 39.71 16.16
CA GLN A 396 -33.80 40.55 15.36
C GLN A 396 -34.34 41.64 16.29
N PRO A 397 -34.26 42.93 15.92
CA PRO A 397 -34.92 43.97 16.70
C PRO A 397 -36.44 43.75 16.63
N ASP A 398 -37.06 43.70 17.81
CA ASP A 398 -38.52 43.66 17.98
C ASP A 398 -39.17 44.81 17.18
N GLN A 399 -40.18 44.49 16.38
CA GLN A 399 -41.02 45.44 15.65
C GLN A 399 -42.12 46.01 16.53
#